data_AF-A0A966PYL6-F1
#
_entry.id   AF-A0A966PYL6-F1
#
_cell.length_a   1.000
_cell.length_b   1.000
_cell.length_c   1.000
_cell.angle_alpha   90.00
_cell.angle_beta   90.00
_cell.angle_gamma   90.00
#
_symmetry.space_group_name_H-M   'P 1'
#
loop_
_entity.id
_entity.type
_entity.pdbx_description
1 polymer ?
#
loop_
_entity_poly.entity_id
_entity_poly.type
_entity_poly.pdbx_seq_one_letter_code
_entity_poly.pdbx_strand_id
1 'polypeptide(L)'
;AQKHDHCAVSMAHINKWVNVKVTDNYSQTAPIVDVDVVRYWTPTTDKSVDFTEVRDYILSLRSRGFNIKICTFDRWNSHDMMQQLKQYGINTETLSVAKKHYDDMAMVVLEERLSGPNIKLLIDELLELRIMRDKVDHPRKGSKDLADAVCGSIYNAISLTRPDFGAVEIHTYDSMRRQHRQETQQESHNLIKAPSAMPRGLSDALEGMEIL
;
A
#
# COMPACT_ATOMS: atom_id res chain seq x y z
N ALA A 1 25.44 -4.23 -19.58
CA ALA A 1 24.64 -4.73 -18.44
C ALA A 1 23.19 -4.33 -18.67
N GLN A 2 22.43 -5.14 -19.40
CA GLN A 2 20.98 -4.98 -19.62
C GLN A 2 20.32 -6.13 -18.87
N LYS A 3 20.28 -6.04 -17.55
CA LYS A 3 19.86 -7.12 -16.68
C LYS A 3 18.44 -6.84 -16.21
N HIS A 4 17.46 -7.29 -17.00
CA HIS A 4 16.08 -7.59 -16.59
C HIS A 4 15.44 -6.65 -15.52
N ASP A 5 15.30 -5.37 -15.82
CA ASP A 5 14.52 -4.46 -14.96
C ASP A 5 13.02 -4.79 -15.09
N HIS A 6 12.32 -4.90 -13.97
CA HIS A 6 10.88 -5.07 -13.97
C HIS A 6 10.22 -3.73 -14.33
N CYS A 7 9.07 -3.78 -15.00
CA CYS A 7 8.23 -2.59 -15.09
C CYS A 7 7.12 -2.71 -14.06
N ALA A 8 6.85 -1.65 -13.31
CA ALA A 8 5.77 -1.64 -12.33
C ALA A 8 4.89 -0.40 -12.52
N VAL A 9 3.60 -0.58 -12.27
CA VAL A 9 2.57 0.46 -12.19
C VAL A 9 1.85 0.30 -10.86
N SER A 10 1.80 1.38 -10.10
CA SER A 10 1.06 1.48 -8.85
C SER A 10 0.07 2.64 -8.90
N MET A 11 -1.01 2.48 -8.16
CA MET A 11 -2.02 3.51 -7.96
C MET A 11 -2.33 3.61 -6.47
N ALA A 12 -2.32 4.84 -5.95
CA ALA A 12 -2.62 5.12 -4.56
C ALA A 12 -3.50 6.36 -4.45
N HIS A 13 -4.33 6.39 -3.41
CA HIS A 13 -5.17 7.54 -3.08
C HIS A 13 -5.14 7.83 -1.57
N ILE A 14 -5.54 9.03 -1.19
CA ILE A 14 -5.78 9.35 0.21
C ILE A 14 -7.20 8.92 0.55
N ASN A 15 -7.35 7.95 1.44
CA ASN A 15 -8.65 7.49 1.90
C ASN A 15 -9.29 8.55 2.80
N LYS A 16 -8.55 9.01 3.81
CA LYS A 16 -9.02 10.03 4.75
C LYS A 16 -7.89 10.82 5.40
N TRP A 17 -8.23 11.95 6.00
CA TRP A 17 -7.32 12.74 6.83
C TRP A 17 -7.65 12.52 8.30
N VAL A 18 -6.62 12.26 9.11
CA VAL A 18 -6.77 12.05 10.55
C VAL A 18 -5.99 13.09 11.34
N ASN A 19 -6.57 13.58 12.44
CA ASN A 19 -5.87 14.48 13.36
C ASN A 19 -5.15 13.66 14.43
N VAL A 20 -3.83 13.58 14.32
CA VAL A 20 -2.97 12.97 15.32
C VAL A 20 -2.68 14.01 16.40
N LYS A 21 -3.14 13.77 17.62
CA LYS A 21 -2.79 14.60 18.78
C LYS A 21 -1.38 14.26 19.24
N VAL A 22 -0.43 15.16 19.02
CA VAL A 22 0.97 15.00 19.43
C VAL A 22 1.17 15.55 20.84
N THR A 23 0.41 16.57 21.24
CA THR A 23 0.42 17.18 22.58
C THR A 23 -0.99 17.72 22.90
N ASP A 24 -1.31 17.98 24.18
CA ASP A 24 -2.64 18.43 24.62
C ASP A 24 -3.22 19.62 23.81
N ASN A 25 -2.36 20.49 23.27
CA ASN A 25 -2.76 21.65 22.48
C ASN A 25 -2.34 21.59 20.99
N TYR A 26 -1.68 20.52 20.54
CA TYR A 26 -1.17 20.42 19.16
C TYR A 26 -1.65 19.13 18.48
N SER A 27 -2.50 19.31 17.48
CA SER A 27 -2.93 18.26 16.56
C SER A 27 -2.34 18.50 15.18
N GLN A 28 -1.71 17.47 14.61
CA GLN A 28 -1.25 17.48 13.23
C GLN A 28 -2.20 16.64 12.38
N THR A 29 -2.67 17.20 11.26
CA THR A 29 -3.46 16.45 10.29
C THR A 29 -2.54 15.61 9.42
N ALA A 30 -2.70 14.29 9.46
CA ALA A 30 -1.92 13.33 8.70
C ALA A 30 -2.84 12.53 7.75
N PRO A 31 -2.44 12.27 6.50
CA PRO A 31 -3.25 11.50 5.57
C PRO A 31 -3.11 9.98 5.80
N ILE A 32 -4.20 9.24 5.69
CA ILE A 32 -4.18 7.77 5.53
C ILE A 32 -4.19 7.48 4.04
N VAL A 33 -3.20 6.70 3.59
CA VAL A 33 -2.98 6.40 2.18
C VAL A 33 -3.25 4.93 1.92
N ASP A 34 -4.05 4.66 0.89
CA ASP A 34 -4.35 3.32 0.44
C ASP A 34 -3.75 3.13 -0.96
N VAL A 35 -2.98 2.06 -1.12
CA VAL A 35 -2.47 1.60 -2.41
C VAL A 35 -3.50 0.65 -3.01
N ASP A 36 -4.27 1.13 -3.99
CA ASP A 36 -5.37 0.36 -4.58
C ASP A 36 -4.87 -0.82 -5.40
N VAL A 37 -3.83 -0.59 -6.19
CA VAL A 37 -3.39 -1.51 -7.22
C VAL A 37 -1.89 -1.41 -7.40
N VAL A 38 -1.25 -2.57 -7.47
CA VAL A 38 0.13 -2.71 -7.90
C VAL A 38 0.18 -3.83 -8.94
N ARG A 39 0.70 -3.50 -10.12
CA ARG A 39 0.89 -4.45 -11.22
C ARG A 39 2.33 -4.34 -11.71
N TYR A 40 2.96 -5.48 -11.94
CA TYR A 40 4.31 -5.53 -12.47
C TYR A 40 4.41 -6.51 -13.64
N TRP A 41 5.39 -6.28 -14.50
CA TRP A 41 5.73 -7.09 -15.67
C TRP A 41 7.18 -7.52 -15.54
N THR A 42 7.38 -8.83 -15.63
CA THR A 42 8.71 -9.44 -15.61
C THR A 42 9.19 -9.66 -17.04
N PRO A 43 10.32 -9.03 -17.47
CA PRO A 43 10.88 -9.32 -18.78
C PRO A 43 11.31 -10.79 -18.83
N THR A 44 10.99 -11.45 -19.94
CA THR A 44 11.50 -12.80 -20.21
C THR A 44 12.87 -12.69 -20.86
N THR A 45 13.72 -13.71 -20.74
CA THR A 45 15.10 -13.71 -21.28
C THR A 45 15.17 -13.30 -22.76
N ASP A 46 14.15 -13.64 -23.55
CA ASP A 46 14.08 -13.37 -24.99
C ASP A 46 13.27 -12.14 -25.39
N LYS A 47 12.52 -11.52 -24.46
CA LYS A 47 11.61 -10.41 -24.76
C LYS A 47 11.72 -9.30 -23.73
N SER A 48 12.06 -8.10 -24.20
CA SER A 48 11.90 -6.86 -23.44
C SER A 48 10.43 -6.66 -23.08
N VAL A 49 10.18 -5.97 -21.96
CA VAL A 49 8.82 -5.57 -21.59
C VAL A 49 8.22 -4.73 -22.72
N ASP A 50 7.02 -5.09 -23.17
CA ASP A 50 6.26 -4.31 -24.14
C ASP A 50 5.56 -3.15 -23.42
N PHE A 51 5.97 -1.92 -23.71
CA PHE A 51 5.36 -0.71 -23.15
C PHE A 51 3.91 -0.53 -23.60
N THR A 52 3.50 -1.17 -24.69
CA THR A 52 2.12 -1.17 -25.18
C THR A 52 1.18 -1.81 -24.17
N GLU A 53 1.57 -2.94 -23.56
CA GLU A 53 0.75 -3.61 -22.53
C GLU A 53 0.59 -2.73 -21.28
N VAL A 54 1.64 -2.01 -20.89
CA VAL A 54 1.62 -1.09 -19.76
C VAL A 54 0.65 0.06 -20.03
N ARG A 55 0.69 0.64 -21.24
CA ARG A 55 -0.24 1.69 -21.67
C ARG A 55 -1.68 1.19 -21.68
N ASP A 56 -1.92 0.03 -22.29
CA ASP A 56 -3.26 -0.54 -22.41
C ASP A 56 -3.83 -0.87 -21.04
N TYR A 57 -2.97 -1.29 -20.09
CA TYR A 57 -3.35 -1.45 -18.69
C TYR A 57 -3.80 -0.13 -18.04
N ILE A 58 -3.03 0.95 -18.19
CA ILE A 58 -3.39 2.28 -17.66
C ILE A 58 -4.73 2.78 -18.26
N LEU A 59 -4.91 2.61 -19.57
CA LEU A 59 -6.18 2.94 -20.24
C LEU A 59 -7.33 2.06 -19.73
N SER A 60 -7.07 0.78 -19.46
CA SER A 60 -8.06 -0.14 -18.89
C SER A 60 -8.52 0.32 -17.51
N LEU A 61 -7.62 0.82 -16.65
CA LEU A 61 -7.98 1.37 -15.34
C LEU A 61 -8.93 2.56 -15.48
N ARG A 62 -8.64 3.47 -16.41
CA ARG A 62 -9.55 4.57 -16.70
C ARG A 62 -10.91 4.09 -17.21
N SER A 63 -10.93 3.12 -18.12
CA SER A 63 -12.17 2.55 -18.66
C SER A 63 -13.04 1.86 -17.60
N ARG A 64 -12.42 1.32 -16.55
CA ARG A 64 -13.09 0.71 -15.40
C ARG A 64 -13.70 1.74 -14.44
N GLY A 65 -13.50 3.03 -14.68
CA GLY A 65 -14.06 4.11 -13.87
C GLY A 65 -13.12 4.68 -12.80
N PHE A 66 -11.85 4.27 -12.76
CA PHE A 66 -10.88 4.89 -11.85
C PHE A 66 -10.57 6.32 -12.31
N ASN A 67 -10.69 7.28 -11.39
CA ASN A 67 -10.39 8.68 -11.66
C ASN A 67 -8.88 8.96 -11.56
N ILE A 68 -8.17 8.75 -12.67
CA ILE A 68 -6.72 8.98 -12.75
C ILE A 68 -6.45 10.47 -12.92
N LYS A 69 -6.04 11.13 -11.82
CA LYS A 69 -5.70 12.56 -11.81
C LYS A 69 -4.36 12.85 -12.51
N ILE A 70 -3.37 12.00 -12.26
CA ILE A 70 -2.02 12.11 -12.81
C ILE A 70 -1.40 10.72 -12.94
N CYS A 71 -0.53 10.55 -13.93
CA CYS A 71 0.32 9.38 -14.10
C CYS A 71 1.78 9.83 -14.21
N THR A 72 2.65 9.33 -13.35
CA THR A 72 4.06 9.77 -13.30
C THR A 72 5.02 8.70 -13.79
N PHE A 73 6.08 9.12 -14.48
CA PHE A 73 7.12 8.22 -15.00
C PHE A 73 8.51 8.58 -14.48
N ASP A 74 9.35 7.57 -14.22
CA ASP A 74 10.72 7.75 -13.71
C ASP A 74 11.78 7.88 -14.84
N ARG A 75 11.54 7.31 -16.03
CA ARG A 75 12.53 7.31 -17.14
C ARG A 75 12.25 8.33 -18.25
N TRP A 76 13.32 8.93 -18.79
CA TRP A 76 13.31 9.82 -19.97
C TRP A 76 12.77 9.15 -21.25
N ASN A 77 12.92 7.84 -21.41
CA ASN A 77 12.41 7.10 -22.58
C ASN A 77 10.88 6.98 -22.61
N SER A 78 10.18 7.52 -21.62
CA SER A 78 8.71 7.45 -21.51
C SER A 78 8.00 8.57 -22.29
N HIS A 79 8.74 9.41 -23.04
CA HIS A 79 8.16 10.60 -23.69
C HIS A 79 7.04 10.27 -24.68
N ASP A 80 7.21 9.21 -25.49
CA ASP A 80 6.17 8.76 -26.42
C ASP A 80 4.91 8.28 -25.69
N MET A 81 5.07 7.49 -24.63
CA MET A 81 3.96 7.04 -23.79
C MET A 81 3.24 8.21 -23.09
N MET A 82 3.97 9.22 -22.63
CA MET A 82 3.40 10.44 -22.06
C MET A 82 2.55 11.19 -23.08
N GLN A 83 3.05 11.36 -24.30
CA GLN A 83 2.29 12.02 -25.38
C GLN A 83 1.00 11.26 -25.71
N GLN A 84 1.07 9.93 -25.82
CA GLN A 84 -0.09 9.10 -26.10
C GLN A 84 -1.13 9.18 -24.97
N LEU A 85 -0.73 9.05 -23.71
CA LEU A 85 -1.65 9.15 -22.57
C LEU A 85 -2.30 10.53 -22.47
N LYS A 86 -1.56 11.59 -22.83
CA LYS A 86 -2.08 12.95 -22.91
C LYS A 86 -3.12 13.12 -24.01
N GLN A 87 -2.98 12.45 -25.16
CA GLN A 87 -4.01 12.42 -26.22
C GLN A 87 -5.31 11.77 -25.74
N TYR A 88 -5.22 10.73 -24.92
CA TYR A 88 -6.39 10.13 -24.28
C TYR A 88 -6.96 11.01 -23.16
N GLY A 89 -6.28 12.07 -22.74
CA GLY A 89 -6.73 13.00 -21.69
C GLY A 89 -6.32 12.59 -20.26
N ILE A 90 -5.25 11.80 -20.11
CA ILE A 90 -4.62 11.53 -18.82
C ILE A 90 -3.45 12.50 -18.65
N ASN A 91 -3.40 13.22 -17.52
CA ASN A 91 -2.26 14.09 -17.23
C ASN A 91 -1.04 13.24 -16.88
N THR A 92 0.11 13.57 -17.48
CA THR A 92 1.35 12.84 -17.26
C THR A 92 2.48 13.76 -16.86
N GLU A 93 3.29 13.36 -15.89
CA GLU A 93 4.49 14.08 -15.46
C GLU A 93 5.68 13.14 -15.27
N THR A 94 6.88 13.71 -15.16
CA THR A 94 8.10 12.95 -14.85
C THR A 94 8.42 13.15 -13.38
N LEU A 95 8.46 12.06 -12.61
CA LEU A 95 8.84 12.06 -11.20
C LEU A 95 9.94 11.03 -11.00
N SER A 96 11.11 11.47 -10.55
CA SER A 96 12.19 10.56 -10.17
C SER A 96 12.29 10.45 -8.66
N VAL A 97 12.34 9.22 -8.16
CA VAL A 97 12.26 8.93 -6.74
C VAL A 97 13.61 9.18 -6.06
N ALA A 98 13.70 10.25 -5.30
CA ALA A 98 14.81 10.55 -4.41
C ALA A 98 14.63 9.95 -3.00
N LYS A 99 15.72 9.94 -2.22
CA LYS A 99 15.76 9.50 -0.83
C LYS A 99 14.67 10.10 0.06
N LYS A 100 14.34 11.38 -0.14
CA LYS A 100 13.31 12.08 0.64
C LYS A 100 11.93 11.41 0.53
N HIS A 101 11.55 10.93 -0.64
CA HIS A 101 10.25 10.26 -0.82
C HIS A 101 10.21 8.92 -0.11
N TYR A 102 11.34 8.20 -0.05
CA TYR A 102 11.47 6.99 0.75
C TYR A 102 11.41 7.27 2.25
N ASP A 103 12.04 8.35 2.71
CA ASP A 103 11.95 8.79 4.11
C ASP A 103 10.49 9.14 4.47
N ASP A 104 9.77 9.85 3.59
CA ASP A 104 8.35 10.16 3.76
C ASP A 104 7.49 8.89 3.80
N MET A 105 7.71 7.96 2.87
CA MET A 105 7.00 6.68 2.86
C MET A 105 7.27 5.86 4.12
N ALA A 106 8.53 5.83 4.60
CA ALA A 106 8.89 5.14 5.83
C ALA A 106 8.14 5.71 7.05
N MET A 107 7.97 7.03 7.12
CA MET A 107 7.16 7.66 8.17
C MET A 107 5.70 7.23 8.13
N VAL A 108 5.08 7.19 6.94
CA VAL A 108 3.68 6.74 6.78
C VAL A 108 3.51 5.27 7.19
N VAL A 109 4.49 4.42 6.86
CA VAL A 109 4.49 3.00 7.25
C VAL A 109 4.68 2.84 8.77
N LEU A 110 5.62 3.58 9.36
CA LEU A 110 5.89 3.53 10.81
C LEU A 110 4.69 3.95 11.65
N GLU A 111 3.89 4.90 11.14
CA GLU A 111 2.67 5.38 11.80
C GLU A 111 1.43 4.54 11.49
N GLU A 112 1.59 3.39 10.82
CA GLU A 112 0.49 2.49 10.42
C GLU A 112 -0.59 3.18 9.56
N ARG A 113 -0.20 4.19 8.77
CA ARG A 113 -1.10 4.98 7.90
C ARG A 113 -1.14 4.51 6.45
N LEU A 114 -0.46 3.41 6.13
CA LEU A 114 -0.42 2.84 4.78
C LEU A 114 -1.17 1.50 4.74
N SER A 115 -2.14 1.39 3.84
CA SER A 115 -2.78 0.11 3.50
C SER A 115 -2.53 -0.26 2.04
N GLY A 116 -2.49 -1.55 1.70
CA GLY A 116 -2.25 -1.98 0.33
C GLY A 116 -2.24 -3.49 0.13
N PRO A 117 -2.14 -3.95 -1.13
CA PRO A 117 -2.11 -5.38 -1.45
C PRO A 117 -0.86 -6.07 -0.90
N ASN A 118 -1.04 -7.24 -0.30
CA ASN A 118 0.08 -8.07 0.17
C ASN A 118 0.76 -8.78 -1.02
N ILE A 119 1.83 -8.17 -1.51
CA ILE A 119 2.67 -8.73 -2.57
C ILE A 119 4.03 -9.04 -1.97
N LYS A 120 4.36 -10.34 -1.89
CA LYS A 120 5.63 -10.80 -1.30
C LYS A 120 6.85 -10.17 -1.97
N LEU A 121 6.85 -10.06 -3.29
CA LEU A 121 7.93 -9.43 -4.05
C LEU A 121 8.15 -7.96 -3.63
N LEU A 122 7.07 -7.18 -3.47
CA LEU A 122 7.17 -5.80 -3.01
C LEU A 122 7.74 -5.72 -1.59
N ILE A 123 7.31 -6.61 -0.69
CA ILE A 123 7.81 -6.66 0.69
C ILE A 123 9.30 -7.01 0.71
N ASP A 124 9.71 -8.01 -0.06
CA ASP A 124 11.12 -8.42 -0.17
C ASP A 124 11.97 -7.28 -0.75
N GLU A 125 11.50 -6.60 -1.80
CA GLU A 125 12.17 -5.42 -2.36
C GLU A 125 12.35 -4.32 -1.31
N LEU A 126 11.28 -3.94 -0.61
CA LEU A 126 11.30 -2.88 0.41
C LEU A 126 12.25 -3.20 1.57
N LEU A 127 12.33 -4.47 1.99
CA LEU A 127 13.23 -4.92 3.06
C LEU A 127 14.70 -4.98 2.63
N GLU A 128 14.95 -5.24 1.34
CA GLU A 128 16.29 -5.37 0.79
C GLU A 128 16.96 -4.03 0.43
N LEU A 129 16.21 -2.93 0.38
CA LEU A 129 16.71 -1.60 0.03
C LEU A 129 17.88 -1.17 0.92
N ARG A 130 18.90 -0.55 0.30
CA ARG A 130 20.09 -0.04 0.98
C ARG A 130 20.28 1.43 0.69
N ILE A 131 20.61 2.19 1.74
CA ILE A 131 20.98 3.58 1.62
C ILE A 131 22.47 3.64 1.27
N MET A 132 22.78 3.95 0.01
CA MET A 132 24.14 4.24 -0.44
C MET A 132 24.33 5.75 -0.51
N ARG A 133 24.98 6.30 0.54
CA ARG A 133 25.21 7.75 0.72
C ARG A 133 23.89 8.53 0.67
N ASP A 134 23.57 9.12 -0.47
CA ASP A 134 22.41 9.98 -0.71
C ASP A 134 21.35 9.34 -1.60
N LYS A 135 21.56 8.09 -2.04
CA LYS A 135 20.62 7.37 -2.90
C LYS A 135 20.17 6.07 -2.25
N VAL A 136 18.90 5.75 -2.46
CA VAL A 136 18.32 4.45 -2.12
C VAL A 136 18.54 3.53 -3.32
N ASP A 137 19.14 2.37 -3.07
CA ASP A 137 19.46 1.42 -4.13
C ASP A 137 19.22 -0.01 -3.70
N HIS A 138 18.98 -0.89 -4.68
CA HIS A 138 18.75 -2.31 -4.46
C HIS A 138 20.08 -3.07 -4.31
N PRO A 139 20.09 -4.23 -3.62
CA PRO A 139 21.27 -5.08 -3.60
C PRO A 139 21.50 -5.70 -4.98
N ARG A 140 22.73 -6.20 -5.23
CA ARG A 140 23.15 -6.75 -6.54
C ARG A 140 22.24 -7.85 -7.13
N LYS A 141 21.41 -8.49 -6.31
CA LYS A 141 20.47 -9.57 -6.71
C LYS A 141 18.99 -9.18 -6.57
N GLY A 142 18.69 -8.02 -6.00
CA GLY A 142 17.33 -7.53 -5.83
C GLY A 142 16.93 -6.58 -6.95
N SER A 143 15.69 -6.11 -6.90
CA SER A 143 15.09 -5.08 -7.74
C SER A 143 14.54 -3.96 -6.86
N LYS A 144 14.20 -2.81 -7.46
CA LYS A 144 13.52 -1.69 -6.78
C LYS A 144 12.38 -1.10 -7.58
N ASP A 145 11.95 -1.76 -8.66
CA ASP A 145 11.00 -1.18 -9.60
C ASP A 145 9.60 -1.06 -8.98
N LEU A 146 9.16 -2.06 -8.19
CA LEU A 146 7.87 -1.99 -7.51
C LEU A 146 7.93 -1.01 -6.34
N ALA A 147 9.04 -1.02 -5.59
CA ALA A 147 9.28 -0.08 -4.49
C ALA A 147 9.26 1.38 -4.97
N ASP A 148 9.96 1.71 -6.06
CA ASP A 148 10.00 3.05 -6.65
C ASP A 148 8.61 3.46 -7.16
N ALA A 149 7.87 2.56 -7.81
CA ALA A 149 6.50 2.83 -8.26
C ALA A 149 5.57 3.16 -7.07
N VAL A 150 5.54 2.30 -6.04
CA VAL A 150 4.69 2.50 -4.86
C VAL A 150 5.06 3.80 -4.14
N CYS A 151 6.35 4.05 -3.92
CA CYS A 151 6.85 5.27 -3.30
C CYS A 151 6.43 6.53 -4.07
N GLY A 152 6.59 6.53 -5.40
CA GLY A 152 6.16 7.63 -6.26
C GLY A 152 4.64 7.86 -6.20
N SER A 153 3.84 6.78 -6.20
CA SER A 153 2.38 6.88 -6.11
C SER A 153 1.91 7.47 -4.78
N ILE A 154 2.51 7.07 -3.66
CA ILE A 154 2.20 7.60 -2.32
C ILE A 154 2.57 9.08 -2.23
N TYR A 155 3.77 9.43 -2.69
CA TYR A 155 4.24 10.82 -2.67
C TYR A 155 3.33 11.75 -3.47
N ASN A 156 2.92 11.33 -4.68
CA ASN A 156 2.00 12.09 -5.51
C ASN A 156 0.61 12.22 -4.88
N ALA A 157 0.08 11.14 -4.28
CA ALA A 157 -1.20 11.18 -3.60
C ALA A 157 -1.20 12.21 -2.48
N ILE A 158 -0.15 12.23 -1.65
CA ILE A 158 0.03 13.18 -0.54
C ILE A 158 0.23 14.62 -1.06
N SER A 159 1.08 14.81 -2.07
CA SER A 159 1.45 16.15 -2.54
C SER A 159 0.34 16.86 -3.31
N LEU A 160 -0.49 16.11 -4.06
CA LEU A 160 -1.52 16.66 -4.95
C LEU A 160 -2.91 16.73 -4.32
N THR A 161 -3.09 16.19 -3.13
CA THR A 161 -4.35 16.21 -2.40
C THR A 161 -4.25 17.25 -1.29
N ARG A 162 -5.18 18.21 -1.29
CA ARG A 162 -5.24 19.20 -0.22
C ARG A 162 -5.88 18.57 1.03
N PRO A 163 -5.41 18.91 2.25
CA PRO A 163 -6.09 18.53 3.47
C PRO A 163 -7.51 19.09 3.45
N ASP A 164 -8.50 18.20 3.53
CA ASP A 164 -9.88 18.63 3.67
C ASP A 164 -10.14 18.90 5.17
N PHE A 165 -10.25 20.17 5.54
CA PHE A 165 -10.38 20.61 6.94
C PHE A 165 -11.75 20.28 7.55
N GLY A 166 -12.71 19.74 6.78
CA GLY A 166 -14.10 19.55 7.20
C GLY A 166 -14.47 18.17 7.78
N ALA A 167 -13.73 17.11 7.45
CA ALA A 167 -14.10 15.72 7.78
C ALA A 167 -12.97 14.98 8.51
N VAL A 168 -12.43 15.60 9.56
CA VAL A 168 -11.27 15.04 10.26
C VAL A 168 -11.70 14.15 11.43
N GLU A 169 -11.60 12.84 11.24
CA GLU A 169 -11.76 11.87 12.32
C GLU A 169 -10.55 11.93 13.27
N ILE A 170 -10.83 12.07 14.57
CA ILE A 170 -9.79 12.10 15.60
C ILE A 170 -9.51 10.65 16.01
N HIS A 171 -8.42 10.08 15.49
CA HIS A 171 -7.92 8.79 15.97
C HIS A 171 -6.99 9.02 17.16
N THR A 172 -7.41 8.55 18.34
CA THR A 172 -6.58 8.54 19.54
C THR A 172 -5.87 7.18 19.64
N TYR A 173 -4.71 7.08 20.27
CA TYR A 173 -4.06 5.77 20.50
C TYR A 173 -4.98 4.74 21.20
N ASP A 174 -5.91 5.21 22.04
CA ASP A 174 -6.92 4.34 22.67
C ASP A 174 -7.98 3.81 21.66
N SER A 175 -8.27 4.55 20.58
CA SER A 175 -9.21 4.10 19.56
C SER A 175 -8.61 3.04 18.63
N MET A 176 -7.31 3.13 18.28
CA MET A 176 -6.62 2.11 17.48
C MET A 176 -6.56 0.75 18.19
N ARG A 177 -6.24 0.75 19.51
CA ARG A 177 -6.28 -0.48 20.32
C ARG A 177 -7.67 -1.12 20.39
N ARG A 178 -8.73 -0.32 20.35
CA ARG A 178 -10.11 -0.82 20.34
C ARG A 178 -10.49 -1.43 19.00
N GLN A 179 -10.13 -0.80 17.89
CA GLN A 179 -10.36 -1.34 16.55
C GLN A 179 -9.60 -2.64 16.33
N HIS A 180 -8.31 -2.69 16.65
CA HIS A 180 -7.53 -3.91 16.52
C HIS A 180 -8.10 -5.05 17.38
N ARG A 181 -8.58 -4.75 18.60
CA ARG A 181 -9.25 -5.73 19.47
C ARG A 181 -10.60 -6.20 18.89
N GLN A 182 -11.32 -5.34 18.16
CA GLN A 182 -12.59 -5.70 17.51
C GLN A 182 -12.36 -6.56 16.27
N GLU A 183 -11.34 -6.25 15.45
CA GLU A 183 -10.97 -7.07 14.29
C GLU A 183 -10.52 -8.47 14.72
N THR A 184 -9.69 -8.58 15.76
CA THR A 184 -9.30 -9.89 16.32
C THR A 184 -10.49 -10.66 16.91
N GLN A 185 -11.50 -9.97 17.45
CA GLN A 185 -12.74 -10.61 17.90
C GLN A 185 -13.61 -11.08 16.72
N GLN A 186 -13.62 -10.34 15.62
CA GLN A 186 -14.39 -10.68 14.43
C GLN A 186 -13.77 -11.88 13.68
N GLU A 187 -12.45 -11.97 13.62
CA GLU A 187 -11.73 -13.17 13.17
C GLU A 187 -12.02 -14.39 14.06
N SER A 188 -12.19 -14.18 15.38
CA SER A 188 -12.53 -15.26 16.32
C SER A 188 -13.94 -15.84 16.13
N HIS A 189 -14.83 -15.14 15.43
CA HIS A 189 -16.21 -15.57 15.19
C HIS A 189 -16.31 -16.74 14.19
N ASN A 190 -15.25 -16.99 13.41
CA ASN A 190 -15.15 -18.09 12.43
C ASN A 190 -14.42 -19.34 12.96
N LEU A 191 -13.99 -19.34 14.22
CA LEU A 191 -13.38 -20.48 14.89
C LEU A 191 -14.42 -21.14 15.80
N ILE A 192 -14.70 -22.43 15.58
CA ILE A 192 -15.53 -23.24 16.49
C ILE A 192 -14.79 -23.35 17.81
N LYS A 193 -15.21 -22.58 18.81
CA LYS A 193 -14.64 -22.61 20.16
C LYS A 193 -15.32 -23.73 20.95
N ALA A 194 -14.53 -24.54 21.67
CA ALA A 194 -15.10 -25.46 22.64
C ALA A 194 -15.94 -24.66 23.66
N PRO A 195 -17.15 -25.12 24.01
CA PRO A 195 -18.01 -24.42 24.96
C PRO A 195 -17.26 -24.25 26.29
N SER A 196 -17.28 -23.02 26.82
CA SER A 196 -16.54 -22.64 28.04
C SER A 196 -17.01 -23.37 29.30
N ALA A 197 -18.16 -24.03 29.25
CA ALA A 197 -18.72 -24.81 30.33
C ALA A 197 -19.27 -26.12 29.77
N MET A 198 -19.09 -27.20 30.52
CA MET A 198 -19.66 -28.50 30.20
C MET A 198 -21.20 -28.38 30.14
N PRO A 199 -21.88 -28.90 29.10
CA PRO A 199 -23.34 -28.91 29.04
C PRO A 199 -23.92 -29.62 30.26
N ARG A 200 -24.98 -29.07 30.87
CA ARG A 200 -25.60 -29.62 32.09
C ARG A 200 -25.98 -31.11 31.99
N GLY A 201 -26.41 -31.55 30.81
CA GLY A 201 -26.73 -32.96 30.59
C GLY A 201 -25.52 -33.92 30.67
N LEU A 202 -24.30 -33.42 30.43
CA LEU A 202 -23.06 -34.20 30.58
C LEU A 202 -22.53 -34.14 32.01
N SER A 203 -22.70 -33.03 32.72
CA SER A 203 -22.32 -32.95 34.14
C SER A 203 -23.15 -33.92 34.98
N ASP A 204 -24.46 -33.97 34.76
CA ASP A 204 -25.36 -34.83 35.53
C ASP A 204 -25.11 -36.33 35.24
N ALA A 205 -24.70 -36.66 34.01
CA ALA A 205 -24.35 -38.02 33.62
C ALA A 205 -23.01 -38.49 34.20
N LEU A 206 -22.04 -37.58 34.35
CA LEU A 206 -20.74 -37.85 34.99
C LEU A 206 -20.88 -37.97 36.52
N GLU A 207 -21.75 -37.17 37.13
CA GLU A 207 -22.03 -37.22 38.56
C GLU A 207 -22.73 -38.53 38.98
N GLY A 208 -23.51 -39.14 38.07
CA GLY A 208 -24.14 -40.44 38.28
C GLY A 208 -23.22 -41.67 38.06
N MET A 209 -21.97 -41.48 37.62
CA MET A 209 -21.00 -42.56 37.43
C MET A 209 -20.03 -42.67 38.61
N GLU A 210 -20.52 -43.10 39.77
CA GLU A 210 -19.62 -43.62 40.82
C GLU A 210 -19.22 -45.06 40.47
N ILE A 211 -17.92 -45.30 40.44
CA ILE A 211 -17.30 -46.61 40.21
C ILE A 211 -17.40 -47.40 41.53
N LEU A 212 -18.02 -48.58 41.49
CA LEU A 212 -18.00 -49.58 42.58
C LEU A 212 -16.58 -50.15 42.80
#